data_AF-A0A0S3R4Z9-F1
#
_entry.id   AF-A0A0S3R4Z9-F1
#
_cell.length_a   1.000
_cell.length_b   1.000
_cell.length_c   1.000
_cell.angle_alpha   90.00
_cell.angle_beta   90.00
_cell.angle_gamma   90.00
#
_symmetry.space_group_name_H-M   'P 1'
#
loop_
_entity.id
_entity.type
_entity.pdbx_description
1 polymer ?
#
loop_
_entity_poly.entity_id
_entity_poly.type
_entity_poly.pdbx_seq_one_letter_code
_entity_poly.pdbx_strand_id
1 'polypeptide(L)'
;MAVTQEQEQQTQLLGHKDLAHKSLLQSDALYQYILDTSVHPREHESLKELREMTEKHPWNLMATPPDEGQFLSMLLKLMNAKNTMEIGV
;
A
#
# COMPACT_ATOMS: atom_id res chain seq x y z
N MET A 1 -35.85 -23.93 12.61
CA MET A 1 -34.42 -23.59 12.68
C MET A 1 -33.84 -23.75 11.28
N ALA A 2 -34.02 -22.73 10.44
CA ALA A 2 -33.65 -22.74 9.03
C ALA A 2 -33.31 -21.31 8.59
N VAL A 3 -32.48 -20.62 9.38
CA VAL A 3 -32.08 -19.22 9.10
C VAL A 3 -30.56 -19.06 9.06
N THR A 4 -29.79 -20.12 9.30
CA THR A 4 -28.33 -20.02 9.44
C THR A 4 -27.54 -20.37 8.18
N GLN A 5 -28.18 -20.74 7.06
CA GLN A 5 -27.47 -21.20 5.86
C GLN A 5 -27.57 -20.28 4.64
N GLU A 6 -28.30 -19.16 4.71
CA GLU A 6 -28.41 -18.20 3.58
C GLU A 6 -27.38 -17.06 3.66
N GLN A 7 -26.68 -16.89 4.78
CA GLN A 7 -25.70 -15.81 4.95
C GLN A 7 -24.31 -16.11 4.36
N GLU A 8 -23.98 -17.37 4.08
CA GLU A 8 -22.69 -17.74 3.48
C GLU A 8 -22.68 -17.62 1.94
N GLN A 9 -23.84 -17.39 1.30
CA GLN A 9 -23.94 -17.29 -0.16
C GLN A 9 -23.98 -15.85 -0.72
N GLN A 10 -23.90 -14.82 0.13
CA GLN A 10 -23.82 -13.41 -0.33
C GLN A 10 -22.40 -12.92 -0.64
N THR A 11 -21.38 -13.78 -0.57
CA THR A 11 -19.98 -13.41 -0.89
C THR A 11 -19.67 -13.41 -2.40
N GLN A 12 -20.67 -13.24 -3.24
CA GLN A 12 -20.49 -13.02 -4.68
C GLN A 12 -21.51 -12.00 -5.17
N LEU A 13 -21.07 -10.75 -5.30
CA LEU A 13 -21.23 -9.89 -6.49
C LEU A 13 -20.90 -8.43 -6.16
N LEU A 14 -20.03 -7.87 -7.02
CA LEU A 14 -19.82 -6.44 -7.31
C LEU A 14 -18.90 -5.61 -6.37
N GLY A 15 -17.71 -5.32 -6.91
CA GLY A 15 -17.14 -3.97 -6.86
C GLY A 15 -15.98 -3.77 -5.90
N HIS A 16 -14.81 -3.50 -6.46
CA HIS A 16 -13.67 -2.79 -5.88
C HIS A 16 -14.14 -1.79 -4.79
N LYS A 17 -13.98 -2.12 -3.49
CA LYS A 17 -14.12 -1.20 -2.35
C LYS A 17 -13.87 -1.94 -1.03
N ASP A 18 -12.60 -2.26 -0.80
CA ASP A 18 -12.07 -2.10 0.55
C ASP A 18 -10.93 -1.08 0.42
N LEU A 19 -11.22 0.19 0.70
CA LEU A 19 -10.24 1.29 0.66
C LEU A 19 -9.21 1.18 1.81
N ALA A 20 -9.21 0.06 2.54
CA ALA A 20 -8.32 -0.19 3.65
C ALA A 20 -6.84 -0.28 3.21
N HIS A 21 -6.57 -0.56 1.92
CA HIS A 21 -5.23 -0.82 1.42
C HIS A 21 -4.98 -0.01 0.14
N LYS A 22 -3.84 0.70 0.08
CA LYS A 22 -3.43 1.55 -1.06
C LYS A 22 -2.93 0.70 -2.25
N SER A 23 -3.78 -0.17 -2.77
CA SER A 23 -3.42 -1.11 -3.83
C SER A 23 -4.45 -1.14 -4.95
N LEU A 24 -3.95 -1.30 -6.17
CA LEU A 24 -4.76 -1.49 -7.39
C LEU A 24 -4.79 -2.96 -7.84
N LEU A 25 -4.22 -3.86 -7.02
CA LEU A 25 -4.06 -5.26 -7.36
C LEU A 25 -5.35 -6.05 -7.11
N GLN A 26 -5.45 -7.22 -7.73
CA GLN A 26 -6.65 -8.08 -7.68
C GLN A 26 -7.01 -8.59 -6.26
N SER A 27 -6.09 -8.53 -5.30
CA SER A 27 -6.29 -9.03 -3.94
C SER A 27 -5.26 -8.45 -2.97
N ASP A 28 -5.65 -8.25 -1.72
CA ASP A 28 -4.74 -7.78 -0.67
C ASP A 28 -3.63 -8.78 -0.36
N ALA A 29 -3.91 -10.08 -0.46
CA ALA A 29 -2.90 -11.13 -0.28
C ALA A 29 -1.74 -10.99 -1.29
N LEU A 30 -2.04 -10.62 -2.54
CA LEU A 30 -1.01 -10.37 -3.55
C LEU A 30 -0.20 -9.11 -3.23
N TYR A 31 -0.87 -8.05 -2.77
CA TYR A 31 -0.18 -6.82 -2.36
C TYR A 31 0.74 -7.08 -1.16
N GLN A 32 0.24 -7.75 -0.13
CA GLN A 32 1.03 -8.11 1.05
C GLN A 32 2.22 -9.00 0.70
N TYR A 33 2.04 -9.96 -0.22
CA TYR A 33 3.14 -10.78 -0.72
C TYR A 33 4.26 -9.93 -1.33
N ILE A 34 3.94 -8.93 -2.15
CA ILE A 34 4.94 -8.02 -2.74
C ILE A 34 5.64 -7.23 -1.64
N LEU A 35 4.87 -6.69 -0.69
CA LEU A 35 5.40 -5.93 0.43
C LEU A 35 6.41 -6.73 1.25
N ASP A 36 6.00 -7.92 1.71
CA ASP A 36 6.80 -8.76 2.61
C ASP A 36 8.05 -9.33 1.94
N THR A 37 7.96 -9.68 0.65
CA THR A 37 9.05 -10.36 -0.06
C THR A 37 10.02 -9.39 -0.74
N SER A 38 9.53 -8.25 -1.22
CA SER A 38 10.28 -7.41 -2.15
C SER A 38 10.51 -5.99 -1.64
N VAL A 39 9.60 -5.46 -0.81
CA VAL A 39 9.61 -4.06 -0.37
C VAL A 39 10.22 -3.91 1.02
N HIS A 40 9.55 -4.41 2.06
CA HIS A 40 9.96 -4.24 3.46
C HIS A 40 11.39 -4.72 3.76
N PRO A 41 11.88 -5.85 3.22
CA PRO A 41 13.27 -6.27 3.45
C PRO A 41 14.33 -5.29 2.90
N ARG A 42 13.93 -4.36 2.03
CA ARG A 42 14.80 -3.35 1.40
C ARG A 42 14.43 -1.92 1.81
N GLU A 43 13.43 -1.75 2.67
CA GLU A 43 13.01 -0.45 3.18
C GLU A 43 14.09 0.09 4.13
N HIS A 44 14.50 1.34 3.94
CA HIS A 44 15.46 1.97 4.84
C HIS A 44 14.78 2.27 6.18
N GLU A 45 15.46 2.06 7.32
CA GLU A 45 14.87 2.22 8.66
C GLU A 45 14.19 3.59 8.85
N SER A 46 14.81 4.69 8.39
CA SER A 46 14.20 6.02 8.48
C SER A 46 12.85 6.15 7.74
N LEU A 47 12.65 5.43 6.63
CA LEU A 47 11.38 5.42 5.91
C LEU A 47 10.32 4.59 6.64
N LYS A 48 10.74 3.46 7.21
CA LYS A 48 9.88 2.62 8.06
C LYS A 48 9.42 3.39 9.29
N GLU A 49 10.33 4.08 9.99
CA GLU A 49 10.00 4.95 11.12
C GLU A 49 9.00 6.05 10.71
N LEU A 50 9.25 6.72 9.58
CA LEU A 50 8.35 7.75 9.06
C LEU A 50 6.96 7.17 8.73
N ARG A 51 6.88 5.97 8.16
CA ARG A 51 5.62 5.29 7.88
C ARG A 51 4.84 4.98 9.16
N GLU A 52 5.49 4.38 10.15
CA GLU A 52 4.88 4.06 11.45
C GLU A 52 4.45 5.32 12.23
N MET A 53 5.17 6.44 12.07
CA MET A 53 4.72 7.73 12.60
C MET A 53 3.52 8.28 11.83
N THR A 54 3.57 8.24 10.50
CA THR A 54 2.51 8.74 9.62
C THR A 54 1.20 7.97 9.78
N GLU A 55 1.26 6.66 10.05
CA GLU A 55 0.09 5.81 10.34
C GLU A 55 -0.78 6.37 11.49
N LYS A 56 -0.17 7.08 12.46
CA LYS A 56 -0.86 7.69 13.59
C LYS A 56 -1.51 9.04 13.27
N HIS A 57 -1.23 9.61 12.10
CA HIS A 57 -1.75 10.91 11.69
C HIS A 57 -3.19 10.81 11.14
N PRO A 58 -4.10 11.77 11.44
CA PRO A 58 -5.48 11.75 10.92
C PRO A 58 -5.58 11.69 9.39
N TRP A 59 -4.55 12.16 8.68
CA TRP A 59 -4.48 12.15 7.22
C TRP A 59 -3.50 11.11 6.65
N ASN A 60 -3.25 10.01 7.36
CA ASN A 60 -2.34 8.93 6.95
C ASN A 60 -2.63 8.36 5.54
N LEU A 61 -3.88 8.44 5.09
CA LEU A 61 -4.31 7.95 3.78
C LEU A 61 -3.64 8.69 2.63
N MET A 62 -3.16 9.92 2.84
CA MET A 62 -2.47 10.70 1.80
C MET A 62 -1.01 10.27 1.57
N ALA A 63 -0.41 9.52 2.49
CA ALA A 63 1.00 9.14 2.37
C ALA A 63 1.28 8.22 1.17
N THR A 64 2.43 8.35 0.54
CA THR A 64 2.87 7.40 -0.49
C THR A 64 3.09 6.01 0.11
N PRO A 65 2.57 4.93 -0.49
CA PRO A 65 2.80 3.58 0.01
C PRO A 65 4.26 3.12 -0.23
N PRO A 66 4.78 2.16 0.56
CA PRO A 66 6.20 1.82 0.57
C PRO A 66 6.70 1.20 -0.76
N ASP A 67 5.84 0.51 -1.50
CA ASP A 67 6.13 -0.04 -2.82
C ASP A 67 6.32 1.07 -3.88
N GLU A 68 5.46 2.08 -3.87
CA GLU A 68 5.61 3.27 -4.71
C GLU A 68 6.87 4.07 -4.33
N GLY A 69 7.15 4.23 -3.03
CA GLY A 69 8.39 4.82 -2.55
C GLY A 69 9.64 4.07 -3.03
N GLN A 70 9.61 2.73 -3.02
CA GLN A 70 10.68 1.89 -3.58
C GLN A 70 10.84 2.11 -5.09
N PHE A 71 9.73 2.17 -5.83
CA PHE A 71 9.73 2.44 -7.27
C PHE A 71 10.35 3.81 -7.60
N LEU A 72 9.96 4.87 -6.88
CA LEU A 72 10.53 6.21 -7.04
C LEU A 72 12.04 6.22 -6.75
N SER A 73 12.48 5.52 -5.69
CA SER A 73 13.91 5.39 -5.38
C SER A 73 14.69 4.74 -6.53
N MET A 74 14.15 3.67 -7.11
CA MET A 74 14.74 3.00 -8.27
C MET A 74 14.77 3.95 -9.49
N LEU A 75 13.66 4.61 -9.80
CA LEU A 75 13.53 5.51 -10.94
C LEU A 75 14.54 6.67 -10.87
N LEU A 76 14.65 7.33 -9.71
CA LEU A 76 15.60 8.43 -9.48
C LEU A 76 17.05 7.97 -9.70
N LYS A 77 17.40 6.76 -9.25
CA LYS A 77 18.74 6.17 -9.46
C LYS A 77 19.01 5.87 -10.92
N LEU A 78 18.05 5.26 -11.63
CA LEU A 78 18.17 4.94 -13.05
C LEU A 78 18.31 6.19 -13.93
N MET A 79 17.60 7.27 -13.58
CA MET A 79 17.69 8.55 -14.28
C MET A 79 18.93 9.37 -13.89
N ASN A 80 19.68 8.95 -12.87
CA ASN A 80 20.73 9.73 -12.24
C ASN A 80 20.29 11.17 -11.89
N ALA A 81 19.06 11.31 -11.38
CA ALA A 81 18.49 12.61 -11.03
C ALA A 81 19.31 13.30 -9.94
N LYS A 82 19.58 14.61 -10.10
CA LYS A 82 20.34 15.44 -9.14
C LYS A 82 19.59 16.67 -8.64
N ASN A 83 18.61 17.13 -9.40
CA ASN A 83 17.78 18.27 -9.04
C ASN A 83 16.32 17.89 -9.34
N THR A 84 15.52 17.77 -8.29
CA THR A 84 14.14 17.27 -8.35
C THR A 84 13.20 18.29 -7.76
N MET A 85 11.93 18.19 -8.12
CA MET A 85 10.84 18.98 -7.54
C MET A 85 9.77 18.02 -7.03
N GLU A 86 9.27 18.30 -5.83
CA GLU A 86 8.17 17.58 -5.21
C GLU A 86 7.08 18.60 -4.86
N ILE A 87 5.82 18.28 -5.18
CA ILE A 87 4.67 19.14 -4.92
C ILE A 87 3.63 18.30 -4.19
N GLY A 88 3.35 18.64 -2.93
CA GLY A 88 2.52 17.86 -2.01
C GLY A 88 3.38 16.97 -1.11
N VAL A 89 3.84 17.55 0.01
CA VAL A 89 4.68 16.92 1.04
C VAL A 89 3.87 16.68 2.30
#